data_AF-A0A426TYT7-F1
#
_entry.id   AF-A0A426TYT7-F1
#
_cell.length_a   1.000
_cell.length_b   1.000
_cell.length_c   1.000
_cell.angle_alpha   90.00
_cell.angle_beta   90.00
_cell.angle_gamma   90.00
#
_symmetry.space_group_name_H-M   'P 1'
#
loop_
_entity.id
_entity.type
_entity.pdbx_description
1 polymer ?
#
loop_
_entity_poly.entity_id
_entity_poly.type
_entity_poly.pdbx_seq_one_letter_code
_entity_poly.pdbx_strand_id
1 'polypeptide(L)'
;LDVVQRILNNVRAWAAARPERSDVGLWAVELALLLPSHPARLRYERAQLLVQRGDFVEGAGELEAYAGVVAAVDEAAAARLRQQAQAARAMLN
;
A
#
# COMPACT_ATOMS: atom_id res chain seq x y z
N LEU A 1 -12.56 17.15 7.02
CA LEU A 1 -11.28 16.42 6.86
C LEU A 1 -10.73 16.49 5.44
N ASP A 2 -11.51 17.00 4.50
CA ASP A 2 -11.20 17.04 3.06
C ASP A 2 -9.91 17.77 2.72
N VAL A 3 -9.61 18.86 3.45
CA VAL A 3 -8.33 19.59 3.29
C VAL A 3 -7.15 18.69 3.65
N VAL A 4 -7.25 17.92 4.74
CA VAL A 4 -6.20 16.98 5.16
C VAL A 4 -6.04 15.87 4.12
N GLN A 5 -7.15 15.29 3.65
CA GLN A 5 -7.11 14.28 2.59
C GLN A 5 -6.46 14.82 1.32
N ARG A 6 -6.80 16.06 0.91
CA ARG A 6 -6.19 16.71 -0.25
C ARG A 6 -4.69 16.94 -0.06
N ILE A 7 -4.25 17.39 1.11
CA ILE A 7 -2.83 17.57 1.43
C ILE A 7 -2.09 16.24 1.32
N LEU A 8 -2.59 15.18 1.96
CA LEU A 8 -1.96 13.86 1.94
C LEU A 8 -1.92 13.27 0.52
N ASN A 9 -2.97 13.45 -0.28
CA ASN A 9 -2.98 13.05 -1.69
C ASN A 9 -1.89 13.78 -2.51
N ASN A 10 -1.70 15.08 -2.28
CA ASN A 10 -0.66 15.85 -2.96
C ASN A 10 0.75 15.40 -2.55
N VAL A 11 0.97 15.13 -1.26
CA VAL A 11 2.25 14.60 -0.76
C VAL A 11 2.55 13.23 -1.38
N ARG A 12 1.56 12.33 -1.43
CA ARG A 12 1.69 11.01 -2.08
C ARG A 12 2.04 11.14 -3.56
N ALA A 13 1.34 12.01 -4.30
CA ALA A 13 1.62 12.25 -5.71
C ALA A 13 3.03 12.81 -5.94
N TRP A 14 3.49 13.72 -5.06
CA TRP A 14 4.85 14.26 -5.12
C TRP A 14 5.91 13.18 -4.81
N ALA A 15 5.68 12.35 -3.79
CA ALA A 15 6.62 11.29 -3.41
C ALA A 15 6.70 10.17 -4.46
N ALA A 16 5.59 9.82 -5.11
CA ALA A 16 5.53 8.73 -6.10
C ALA A 16 6.48 8.93 -7.30
N ALA A 17 6.78 10.18 -7.67
CA ALA A 17 7.73 10.49 -8.74
C ALA A 17 9.21 10.43 -8.31
N ARG A 18 9.49 10.11 -7.04
CA ARG A 18 10.81 10.22 -6.38
C ARG A 18 11.08 8.99 -5.51
N PRO A 19 11.68 7.92 -6.06
CA PRO A 19 11.96 6.69 -5.31
C PRO A 19 12.76 6.91 -4.02
N GLU A 20 13.64 7.91 -4.01
CA GLU A 20 14.42 8.35 -2.85
C GLU A 20 13.56 8.97 -1.73
N ARG A 21 12.28 9.27 -2.01
CA ARG A 21 11.28 9.80 -1.07
C ARG A 21 10.21 8.76 -0.71
N SER A 22 10.53 7.47 -0.84
CA SER A 22 9.63 6.37 -0.43
C SER A 22 9.26 6.42 1.06
N ASP A 23 10.12 6.99 1.92
CA ASP A 23 9.85 7.27 3.33
C ASP A 23 8.67 8.24 3.51
N VAL A 24 8.72 9.38 2.80
CA VAL A 24 7.66 10.40 2.82
C VAL A 24 6.37 9.84 2.23
N GLY A 25 6.49 9.05 1.14
CA GLY A 25 5.37 8.32 0.56
C GLY A 25 4.69 7.41 1.57
N LEU A 26 5.47 6.60 2.30
CA LEU A 26 4.95 5.65 3.30
C LEU A 26 4.21 6.39 4.42
N TRP A 27 4.82 7.43 5.00
CA TRP A 27 4.18 8.22 6.05
C TRP A 27 2.87 8.87 5.58
N ALA A 28 2.84 9.40 4.35
CA ALA A 28 1.64 10.03 3.82
C ALA A 28 0.50 9.03 3.61
N VAL A 29 0.81 7.80 3.20
CA VAL A 29 -0.18 6.71 3.09
C VAL A 29 -0.68 6.27 4.46
N GLU A 30 0.21 6.08 5.42
CA GLU A 30 -0.16 5.66 6.78
C GLU A 30 -1.04 6.69 7.46
N LEU A 31 -0.72 7.98 7.34
CA LEU A 31 -1.59 9.06 7.82
C LEU A 31 -2.95 9.09 7.09
N ALA A 32 -2.98 8.79 5.79
CA ALA A 32 -4.22 8.75 5.03
C ALA A 32 -5.12 7.57 5.43
N LEU A 33 -4.53 6.43 5.82
CA LEU A 33 -5.25 5.26 6.35
C LEU A 33 -5.88 5.52 7.73
N LEU A 34 -5.39 6.51 8.49
CA LEU A 34 -5.99 6.93 9.76
C LEU A 34 -7.24 7.82 9.58
N LEU A 35 -7.53 8.28 8.35
CA LEU A 35 -8.74 9.05 8.10
C LEU A 35 -10.00 8.16 8.21
N PRO A 36 -11.12 8.66 8.78
CA PRO A 36 -12.36 7.89 8.96
C PRO A 36 -12.92 7.29 7.67
N SER A 37 -12.72 7.98 6.54
CA SER A 37 -13.06 7.47 5.20
C SER A 37 -11.82 7.57 4.32
N HIS A 38 -11.38 6.42 3.81
CA HIS A 38 -10.21 6.33 2.97
C HIS A 38 -10.38 5.24 1.90
N PRO A 39 -9.76 5.38 0.72
CA PRO A 39 -9.82 4.36 -0.32
C PRO A 39 -9.14 3.06 0.11
N ALA A 40 -9.77 1.90 -0.10
CA ALA A 40 -9.16 0.60 0.18
C ALA A 40 -7.83 0.39 -0.56
N ARG A 41 -7.67 1.01 -1.73
CA ARG A 41 -6.43 0.99 -2.54
C ARG A 41 -5.21 1.54 -1.80
N LEU A 42 -5.37 2.34 -0.74
CA LEU A 42 -4.24 2.79 0.07
C LEU A 42 -3.49 1.65 0.75
N ARG A 43 -4.16 0.53 1.07
CA ARG A 43 -3.50 -0.66 1.63
C ARG A 43 -2.52 -1.28 0.63
N TYR A 44 -2.94 -1.37 -0.64
CA TYR A 44 -2.06 -1.81 -1.72
C TYR A 44 -0.83 -0.90 -1.87
N GLU A 45 -1.03 0.41 -1.83
CA GLU A 45 0.07 1.37 -1.93
C GLU A 45 1.03 1.27 -0.74
N ARG A 46 0.50 1.13 0.48
CA ARG A 46 1.31 0.87 1.69
C ARG A 46 2.16 -0.38 1.50
N ALA A 47 1.54 -1.45 1.02
CA ALA A 47 2.21 -2.71 0.78
C ALA A 47 3.38 -2.58 -0.21
N GLN A 48 3.16 -1.87 -1.32
CA GLN A 48 4.21 -1.61 -2.31
C GLN A 48 5.37 -0.80 -1.73
N LEU A 49 5.09 0.23 -0.93
CA LEU A 49 6.11 1.06 -0.29
C LEU A 49 6.91 0.30 0.77
N LEU A 50 6.26 -0.55 1.57
CA LEU A 50 6.94 -1.43 2.54
C LEU A 50 7.89 -2.39 1.82
N VAL A 51 7.41 -3.10 0.78
CA VAL A 51 8.27 -3.99 -0.02
C VAL A 51 9.42 -3.23 -0.68
N GLN A 52 9.17 -2.04 -1.24
CA GLN A 52 10.21 -1.20 -1.83
C GLN A 52 11.31 -0.83 -0.82
N ARG A 53 10.94 -0.65 0.46
CA ARG A 53 11.86 -0.26 1.53
C ARG A 53 12.53 -1.44 2.24
N GLY A 54 12.20 -2.67 1.87
CA GLY A 54 12.75 -3.89 2.46
C GLY A 54 11.92 -4.48 3.61
N ASP A 55 10.78 -3.87 3.96
CA ASP A 55 9.85 -4.37 4.97
C ASP A 55 8.94 -5.47 4.36
N PHE A 56 9.56 -6.55 3.90
CA PHE A 56 8.93 -7.56 3.07
C PHE A 56 7.80 -8.34 3.78
N VAL A 57 7.97 -8.66 5.06
CA VAL A 57 6.95 -9.40 5.84
C VAL A 57 5.68 -8.57 5.97
N GLU A 58 5.83 -7.31 6.35
CA GLU A 58 4.69 -6.41 6.57
C GLU A 58 4.03 -6.05 5.24
N GLY A 59 4.83 -5.75 4.21
CA GLY A 59 4.33 -5.50 2.87
C GLY A 59 3.54 -6.70 2.31
N ALA A 60 3.99 -7.92 2.53
CA ALA A 60 3.23 -9.12 2.15
C ALA A 60 1.90 -9.23 2.92
N GLY A 61 1.88 -8.91 4.22
CA GLY A 61 0.65 -8.91 5.02
C GLY A 61 -0.39 -7.90 4.51
N GLU A 62 0.04 -6.70 4.12
CA GLU A 62 -0.85 -5.70 3.53
C GLU A 62 -1.37 -6.12 2.14
N LEU A 63 -0.56 -6.81 1.32
CA LEU A 63 -1.00 -7.38 0.04
C LEU A 63 -2.08 -8.45 0.26
N GLU A 64 -1.93 -9.32 1.26
CA GLU A 64 -2.93 -10.33 1.62
C GLU A 64 -4.24 -9.70 2.12
N ALA A 65 -4.13 -8.68 2.99
CA ALA A 65 -5.29 -7.94 3.48
C ALA A 65 -6.05 -7.25 2.34
N TYR A 66 -5.33 -6.62 1.41
CA TYR A 66 -5.93 -5.98 0.25
C TYR A 66 -6.55 -7.01 -0.71
N ALA A 67 -5.91 -8.18 -0.90
CA ALA A 67 -6.48 -9.27 -1.69
C ALA A 67 -7.84 -9.73 -1.13
N GLY A 68 -7.99 -9.79 0.20
CA GLY A 68 -9.27 -10.11 0.86
C GLY A 68 -10.39 -9.12 0.52
N VAL A 69 -10.08 -7.83 0.36
CA VAL A 69 -11.05 -6.81 -0.08
C VAL A 69 -11.41 -7.00 -1.55
N VAL A 70 -10.41 -7.23 -2.40
CA VAL A 70 -10.60 -7.38 -3.85
C VAL A 70 -11.37 -8.67 -4.19
N ALA A 71 -11.19 -9.73 -3.42
CA ALA A 71 -11.84 -11.03 -3.60
C ALA A 71 -13.37 -10.95 -3.66
N ALA A 72 -13.96 -9.99 -2.96
CA ALA A 72 -15.41 -9.78 -2.97
C ALA A 72 -15.97 -9.37 -4.35
N VAL A 73 -15.12 -8.87 -5.25
CA VAL A 73 -15.51 -8.34 -6.56
C VAL A 73 -14.78 -9.05 -7.71
N ASP A 74 -13.51 -9.41 -7.53
CA ASP A 74 -12.68 -10.07 -8.53
C ASP A 74 -11.68 -11.03 -7.85
N GLU A 75 -12.06 -12.31 -7.77
CA GLU A 75 -11.21 -13.35 -7.18
C GLU A 75 -9.91 -13.59 -7.99
N ALA A 76 -9.95 -13.40 -9.32
CA ALA A 76 -8.76 -13.59 -10.15
C ALA A 76 -7.72 -12.48 -9.91
N ALA A 77 -8.16 -11.24 -9.67
CA ALA A 77 -7.27 -10.17 -9.23
C ALA A 77 -6.74 -10.42 -7.80
N ALA A 78 -7.58 -10.90 -6.89
CA ALA A 78 -7.16 -11.26 -5.53
C ALA A 78 -6.08 -12.36 -5.52
N ALA A 79 -6.23 -13.39 -6.36
CA ALA A 79 -5.23 -14.44 -6.50
C ALA A 79 -3.85 -13.88 -6.93
N ARG A 80 -3.82 -12.91 -7.85
CA ARG A 80 -2.57 -12.24 -8.26
C ARG A 80 -1.93 -11.46 -7.12
N LEU A 81 -2.73 -10.80 -6.29
CA LEU A 81 -2.24 -10.09 -5.11
C LEU A 81 -1.63 -11.04 -4.07
N ARG A 82 -2.24 -12.21 -3.84
CA ARG A 82 -1.67 -13.26 -2.97
C ARG A 82 -0.34 -13.80 -3.52
N GLN A 83 -0.19 -13.93 -4.84
CA GLN A 83 1.08 -14.29 -5.46
C GLN A 83 2.15 -13.21 -5.25
N GLN A 84 1.79 -11.93 -5.35
CA GLN A 84 2.71 -10.82 -5.03
C GLN A 84 3.15 -10.87 -3.55
N ALA A 85 2.24 -11.21 -2.63
CA ALA A 85 2.58 -11.36 -1.21
C ALA A 85 3.58 -12.51 -0.97
N GLN A 86 3.37 -13.65 -1.64
CA GLN A 86 4.30 -14.78 -1.58
C GLN A 86 5.68 -14.39 -2.13
N ALA A 87 5.71 -13.69 -3.27
CA ALA A 87 6.96 -13.19 -3.86
C ALA A 87 7.69 -12.23 -2.91
N ALA A 88 6.98 -11.30 -2.26
CA ALA A 88 7.57 -10.41 -1.27
C ALA A 88 8.19 -11.19 -0.09
N ARG A 89 7.48 -12.18 0.48
CA ARG A 89 8.04 -13.02 1.57
C ARG A 89 9.30 -13.77 1.16
N ALA A 90 9.36 -14.20 -0.10
CA ALA A 90 10.53 -14.93 -0.61
C ALA A 90 11.78 -14.05 -0.71
N MET A 91 11.68 -12.71 -0.68
CA MET A 91 12.84 -11.80 -0.72
C MET A 91 13.67 -11.78 0.57
N LEU A 92 13.20 -12.41 1.66
CA LEU A 92 13.94 -12.55 2.92
C LEU A 92 14.89 -13.75 2.95
N ASN A 93 14.73 -14.69 2.01
CA ASN A 93 15.52 -15.92 1.90
C ASN A 93 16.62 -15.76 0.85
#